data_AF-E7NCE2-F1
#
_entry.id   AF-E7NCE2-F1
#
_cell.length_a   1.000
_cell.length_b   1.000
_cell.length_c   1.000
_cell.angle_alpha   90.00
_cell.angle_beta   90.00
_cell.angle_gamma   90.00
#
_symmetry.space_group_name_H-M   'P 1'
#
loop_
_entity.id
_entity.type
_entity.pdbx_description
1 polymer ?
#
loop_
_entity_poly.entity_id
_entity_poly.type
_entity_poly.pdbx_seq_one_letter_code
_entity_poly.pdbx_strand_id
1 'polypeptide(L)'
;LARRRTRGLPEDLPATLHVQLQEADIVARRAALDFASHLRTTLSPRAPQAEGVGPQRHALWMRRVLGTRVDPEETYAWATEELGRVIAEQDAIAVDVLGAGADAGSLNRHLRADPTHALRPEDYTTWAQEVADEAWDAVVGRFLDPPDGLGRPWVRLGELGDGAVHYEEPRGTGGERRPGIVMRSLADGEQLVWPWMERTTVLHESVPGHHVHVGAHATSTRLTAWQRYLGSVPGCDEGWGLYAESLADELGLMPTPEDRFGRLAARRRRP
;
A
#
# COMPACT_ATOMS: atom_id res chain seq x y z
N LEU A 1 -23.50 -4.75 7.32
CA LEU A 1 -23.40 -6.12 7.89
C LEU A 1 -24.38 -7.13 7.28
N ALA A 2 -25.50 -6.72 6.69
CA ALA A 2 -26.54 -7.61 6.16
C ALA A 2 -26.30 -8.22 4.74
N ARG A 3 -25.05 -8.22 4.22
CA ARG A 3 -24.72 -8.81 2.90
C ARG A 3 -23.43 -9.63 2.88
N ARG A 4 -22.95 -10.13 4.02
CA ARG A 4 -21.97 -11.22 3.97
C ARG A 4 -22.73 -12.49 3.60
N ARG A 5 -22.54 -12.97 2.37
CA ARG A 5 -22.88 -14.34 1.98
C ARG A 5 -22.28 -15.26 3.05
N THR A 6 -23.11 -15.83 3.92
CA THR A 6 -22.71 -17.04 4.63
C THR A 6 -22.49 -18.07 3.53
N ARG A 7 -21.23 -18.36 3.19
CA ARG A 7 -20.91 -19.57 2.44
C ARG A 7 -21.57 -20.70 3.23
N GLY A 8 -22.53 -21.39 2.62
CA GLY A 8 -23.12 -22.58 3.23
C GLY A 8 -21.99 -23.52 3.62
N LEU A 9 -22.14 -24.22 4.75
CA LEU A 9 -21.22 -25.30 5.08
C LEU A 9 -21.21 -26.30 3.90
N PRO A 10 -20.06 -26.87 3.54
CA PRO A 10 -20.00 -27.89 2.50
C PRO A 10 -20.97 -29.02 2.83
N GLU A 11 -21.88 -29.36 1.92
CA GLU A 11 -22.95 -30.34 2.16
C GLU A 11 -22.40 -31.77 2.41
N ASP A 12 -21.16 -32.02 2.01
CA ASP A 12 -20.49 -33.33 2.07
C ASP A 12 -19.75 -33.63 3.40
N LEU A 13 -19.92 -32.81 4.45
CA LEU A 13 -19.24 -33.06 5.73
C LEU A 13 -19.93 -34.16 6.55
N PRO A 14 -19.19 -35.01 7.29
CA PRO A 14 -19.77 -35.98 8.21
C PRO A 14 -20.75 -35.33 9.20
N ALA A 15 -21.83 -36.01 9.54
CA ALA A 15 -22.87 -35.48 10.43
C ALA A 15 -22.33 -35.01 11.79
N THR A 16 -21.31 -35.70 12.33
CA THR A 16 -20.63 -35.32 13.57
C THR A 16 -19.90 -33.99 13.46
N LEU A 17 -19.28 -33.71 12.32
CA LEU A 17 -18.60 -32.44 12.06
C LEU A 17 -19.60 -31.29 11.84
N HIS A 18 -20.74 -31.58 11.22
CA HIS A 18 -21.85 -30.62 11.11
C HIS A 18 -22.32 -30.16 12.50
N VAL A 19 -22.53 -31.09 13.44
CA VAL A 19 -22.92 -30.76 14.82
C VAL A 19 -21.86 -29.94 15.52
N GLN A 20 -20.58 -30.34 15.43
CA GLN A 20 -19.48 -29.59 16.06
C GLN A 20 -19.36 -28.15 15.52
N LEU A 21 -19.53 -27.96 14.22
CA LEU A 21 -19.51 -26.63 13.60
C LEU A 21 -20.69 -25.77 14.06
N GLN A 22 -21.89 -26.35 14.18
CA GLN A 22 -23.07 -25.65 14.69
C GLN A 22 -22.89 -25.23 16.15
N GLU A 23 -22.36 -26.12 17.00
CA GLU A 23 -22.04 -25.80 18.39
C GLU A 23 -21.00 -24.70 18.49
N ALA A 24 -19.91 -24.79 17.72
CA ALA A 24 -18.86 -23.77 17.68
C ALA A 24 -19.40 -22.41 17.19
N ASP A 25 -20.27 -22.39 16.17
CA ASP A 25 -20.92 -21.18 15.67
C ASP A 25 -21.79 -20.52 16.76
N ILE A 26 -22.55 -21.30 17.51
CA ILE A 26 -23.35 -20.79 18.64
C ILE A 26 -22.44 -20.15 19.70
N VAL A 27 -21.37 -20.83 20.10
CA VAL A 27 -20.42 -20.31 21.11
C VAL A 27 -19.74 -19.04 20.61
N ALA A 28 -19.25 -19.03 19.37
CA ALA A 28 -18.56 -17.88 18.77
C ALA A 28 -19.50 -16.66 18.65
N ARG A 29 -20.73 -16.86 18.19
CA ARG A 29 -21.75 -15.79 18.10
C ARG A 29 -22.08 -15.23 19.47
N ARG A 30 -22.28 -16.09 20.46
CA ARG A 30 -22.56 -15.66 21.83
C ARG A 30 -21.40 -14.85 22.40
N ALA A 31 -20.17 -15.32 22.27
CA ALA A 31 -18.99 -14.60 22.74
C ALA A 31 -18.86 -13.22 22.07
N ALA A 32 -19.10 -13.12 20.76
CA ALA A 32 -19.07 -11.85 20.04
C ALA A 32 -20.20 -10.88 20.51
N LEU A 33 -21.40 -11.39 20.76
CA LEU A 33 -22.52 -10.60 21.27
C LEU A 33 -22.28 -10.14 22.72
N ASP A 34 -21.74 -11.01 23.56
CA ASP A 34 -21.40 -10.70 24.95
C ASP A 34 -20.30 -9.62 24.99
N PHE A 35 -19.28 -9.75 24.15
CA PHE A 35 -18.24 -8.72 24.01
C PHE A 35 -18.82 -7.39 23.51
N ALA A 36 -19.67 -7.39 22.48
CA ALA A 36 -20.32 -6.18 22.00
C ALA A 36 -21.21 -5.53 23.08
N SER A 37 -21.91 -6.34 23.88
CA SER A 37 -22.69 -5.86 25.03
C SER A 37 -21.78 -5.21 26.07
N HIS A 38 -20.65 -5.84 26.40
CA HIS A 38 -19.66 -5.29 27.33
C HIS A 38 -19.07 -3.96 26.84
N LEU A 39 -18.71 -3.88 25.55
CA LEU A 39 -18.25 -2.63 24.93
C LEU A 39 -19.29 -1.50 25.12
N ARG A 40 -20.57 -1.77 24.87
CA ARG A 40 -21.63 -0.75 24.95
C ARG A 40 -22.02 -0.37 26.37
N THR A 41 -22.13 -1.35 27.26
CA THR A 41 -22.72 -1.14 28.59
C THR A 41 -21.66 -0.82 29.65
N THR A 42 -20.42 -1.25 29.44
CA THR A 42 -19.34 -1.10 30.43
C THR A 42 -18.24 -0.15 29.97
N LEU A 43 -17.72 -0.31 28.74
CA LEU A 43 -16.59 0.52 28.27
C LEU A 43 -17.04 1.87 27.71
N SER A 44 -18.08 1.90 26.86
CA SER A 44 -18.55 3.13 26.19
C SER A 44 -18.89 4.26 27.17
N PRO A 45 -19.61 4.02 28.29
CA PRO A 45 -19.87 5.09 29.27
C PRO A 45 -18.61 5.66 29.94
N ARG A 46 -17.48 4.94 29.88
CA ARG A 46 -16.18 5.33 30.44
C ARG A 46 -15.20 5.81 29.38
N ALA A 47 -15.57 5.75 28.10
CA ALA A 47 -14.69 6.10 27.01
C ALA A 47 -14.55 7.63 26.92
N PRO A 48 -13.33 8.17 26.85
CA PRO A 48 -13.13 9.61 26.65
C PRO A 48 -13.70 10.01 25.29
N GLN A 49 -14.31 11.20 25.24
CA GLN A 49 -14.80 11.78 23.97
C GLN A 49 -13.67 12.42 23.15
N ALA A 50 -12.59 12.82 23.82
CA ALA A 50 -11.41 13.33 23.13
C ALA A 50 -10.66 12.18 22.44
N GLU A 51 -10.53 12.28 21.12
CA GLU A 51 -9.79 11.29 20.31
C GLU A 51 -8.27 11.43 20.46
N GLY A 52 -7.80 12.64 20.79
CA GLY A 52 -6.40 12.96 21.01
C GLY A 52 -5.76 12.08 22.09
N VAL A 53 -4.68 11.40 21.71
CA VAL A 53 -4.03 10.41 22.57
C VAL A 53 -3.10 11.00 23.64
N GLY A 54 -2.83 12.31 23.55
CA GLY A 54 -1.88 13.04 24.39
C GLY A 54 -0.42 12.88 23.93
N PRO A 55 0.44 13.88 24.21
CA PRO A 55 1.80 13.97 23.64
C PRO A 55 2.71 12.80 24.06
N GLN A 56 2.57 12.32 25.30
CA GLN A 56 3.37 11.21 25.81
C GLN A 56 3.05 9.89 25.10
N ARG A 57 1.76 9.58 24.93
CA ARG A 57 1.33 8.36 24.22
C ARG A 57 1.64 8.46 22.73
N HIS A 58 1.48 9.65 22.14
CA HIS A 58 1.84 9.93 20.76
C HIS A 58 3.33 9.68 20.49
N ALA A 59 4.23 10.25 21.29
CA ALA A 59 5.67 10.07 21.13
C ALA A 59 6.11 8.59 21.27
N LEU A 60 5.47 7.82 22.15
CA LEU A 60 5.71 6.37 22.26
C LEU A 60 5.26 5.61 21.00
N TRP A 61 4.11 5.96 20.42
CA TRP A 61 3.64 5.38 19.17
C TRP A 61 4.52 5.76 17.99
N MET A 62 4.90 7.03 17.85
CA MET A 62 5.85 7.48 16.83
C MET A 62 7.15 6.69 16.91
N ARG A 63 7.73 6.52 18.11
CA ARG A 63 8.93 5.71 18.29
C ARG A 63 8.75 4.26 17.88
N ARG A 64 7.59 3.66 18.18
CA ARG A 64 7.29 2.28 17.81
C ARG A 64 7.16 2.12 16.30
N VAL A 65 6.49 3.05 15.63
CA VAL A 65 6.23 3.01 14.18
C VAL A 65 7.49 3.34 13.39
N LEU A 66 8.22 4.39 13.78
CA LEU A 66 9.41 4.86 13.07
C LEU A 66 10.69 4.08 13.43
N GLY A 67 10.68 3.35 14.55
CA GLY A 67 11.88 2.68 15.08
C GLY A 67 12.94 3.62 15.64
N THR A 68 12.71 4.94 15.60
CA THR A 68 13.60 5.99 16.11
C THR A 68 12.82 7.02 16.92
N ARG A 69 13.52 7.81 17.73
CA ARG A 69 12.90 8.92 18.46
C ARG A 69 13.01 10.19 17.62
N VAL A 70 11.87 10.81 17.34
CA VAL A 70 11.76 12.13 16.71
C VAL A 70 10.98 13.06 17.64
N ASP A 71 11.21 14.35 17.52
CA ASP A 71 10.40 15.36 18.19
C ASP A 71 9.07 15.53 17.43
N PRO A 72 7.90 15.30 18.05
CA PRO A 72 6.62 15.43 17.37
C PRO A 72 6.31 16.84 16.87
N GLU A 73 6.72 17.89 17.60
CA GLU A 73 6.46 19.28 17.23
C GLU A 73 7.35 19.70 16.06
N GLU A 74 8.63 19.34 16.11
CA GLU A 74 9.57 19.54 15.00
C GLU A 74 9.09 18.81 13.73
N THR A 75 8.70 17.54 13.87
CA THR A 75 8.21 16.72 12.76
C THR A 75 6.96 17.33 12.14
N TYR A 76 6.05 17.88 12.94
CA TYR A 76 4.85 18.53 12.46
C TYR A 76 5.16 19.83 11.70
N ALA A 77 6.08 20.65 12.21
CA ALA A 77 6.52 21.87 11.53
C ALA A 77 7.15 21.53 10.17
N TRP A 78 8.07 20.56 10.14
CA TRP A 78 8.68 20.06 8.91
C TRP A 78 7.64 19.53 7.91
N ALA A 79 6.68 18.70 8.35
CA ALA A 79 5.65 18.15 7.47
C ALA A 79 4.76 19.24 6.86
N THR A 80 4.49 20.31 7.61
CA THR A 80 3.72 21.46 7.11
C THR A 80 4.48 22.20 6.01
N GLU A 81 5.79 22.42 6.19
CA GLU A 81 6.64 23.02 5.16
C GLU A 81 6.73 22.13 3.92
N GLU A 82 6.92 20.83 4.12
CA GLU A 82 7.05 19.87 3.03
C GLU A 82 5.76 19.76 2.22
N LEU A 83 4.60 19.78 2.87
CA LEU A 83 3.31 19.86 2.18
C LEU A 83 3.22 21.11 1.29
N GLY A 84 3.70 22.26 1.80
CA GLY A 84 3.77 23.49 1.02
C GLY A 84 4.66 23.35 -0.22
N ARG A 85 5.84 22.71 -0.09
CA ARG A 85 6.75 22.46 -1.21
C ARG A 85 6.14 21.53 -2.25
N VAL A 86 5.52 20.42 -1.82
CA VAL A 86 4.86 19.47 -2.73
C VAL A 86 3.75 20.15 -3.53
N ILE A 87 2.93 21.00 -2.89
CA ILE A 87 1.88 21.75 -3.59
C ILE A 87 2.49 22.71 -4.63
N ALA A 88 3.54 23.45 -4.26
CA ALA A 88 4.21 24.36 -5.18
C ALA A 88 4.82 23.63 -6.40
N GLU A 89 5.40 22.44 -6.18
CA GLU A 89 5.94 21.61 -7.26
C GLU A 89 4.84 21.08 -8.19
N GLN A 90 3.68 20.69 -7.64
CA GLN A 90 2.51 20.31 -8.45
C GLN A 90 2.02 21.47 -9.32
N ASP A 91 1.96 22.68 -8.77
CA ASP A 91 1.54 23.88 -9.51
C ASP A 91 2.56 24.26 -10.58
N ALA A 92 3.86 24.09 -10.32
CA ALA A 92 4.90 24.30 -11.32
C ALA A 92 4.74 23.36 -12.52
N ILE A 93 4.51 22.06 -12.29
CA ILE A 93 4.23 21.10 -13.38
C ILE A 93 2.97 21.50 -14.15
N ALA A 94 1.91 21.96 -13.46
CA ALA A 94 0.71 22.43 -14.12
C ALA A 94 0.97 23.64 -15.04
N VAL A 95 1.80 24.58 -14.60
CA VAL A 95 2.22 25.73 -15.42
C VAL A 95 3.05 25.30 -16.62
N ASP A 96 3.96 24.33 -16.46
CA ASP A 96 4.78 23.82 -17.55
C ASP A 96 3.94 23.12 -18.64
N VAL A 97 2.89 22.40 -18.24
CA VAL A 97 2.02 21.63 -19.16
C VAL A 97 0.92 22.49 -19.78
N LEU A 98 0.28 23.37 -19.00
CA LEU A 98 -0.92 24.11 -19.42
C LEU A 98 -0.70 25.61 -19.65
N GLY A 99 0.45 26.14 -19.23
CA GLY A 99 0.81 27.55 -19.32
C GLY A 99 0.49 28.37 -18.07
N ALA A 100 0.80 29.66 -18.15
CA ALA A 100 0.70 30.59 -17.02
C ALA A 100 -0.73 30.68 -16.45
N GLY A 101 -0.83 30.63 -15.12
CA GLY A 101 -2.10 30.67 -14.38
C GLY A 101 -2.75 29.31 -14.15
N ALA A 102 -2.16 28.22 -14.63
CA ALA A 102 -2.57 26.87 -14.27
C ALA A 102 -2.14 26.49 -12.85
N ASP A 103 -2.87 25.55 -12.25
CA ASP A 103 -2.62 24.98 -10.93
C ASP A 103 -2.82 23.46 -10.97
N ALA A 104 -2.45 22.76 -9.89
CA ALA A 104 -2.60 21.32 -9.75
C ALA A 104 -4.03 20.83 -10.04
N GLY A 105 -5.04 21.63 -9.67
CA GLY A 105 -6.44 21.33 -9.93
C GLY A 105 -6.78 21.37 -11.42
N SER A 106 -6.25 22.34 -12.14
CA SER A 106 -6.40 22.50 -13.58
C SER A 106 -5.72 21.38 -14.35
N LEU A 107 -4.51 20.98 -13.95
CA LEU A 107 -3.83 19.82 -14.54
C LEU A 107 -4.62 18.53 -14.29
N ASN A 108 -5.04 18.25 -13.06
CA ASN A 108 -5.85 17.06 -12.78
C ASN A 108 -7.16 17.03 -13.60
N ARG A 109 -7.84 18.17 -13.80
CA ARG A 109 -9.02 18.24 -14.68
C ARG A 109 -8.66 17.99 -16.14
N HIS A 110 -7.56 18.55 -16.63
CA HIS A 110 -7.09 18.36 -17.99
C HIS A 110 -6.78 16.89 -18.28
N LEU A 111 -6.00 16.23 -17.42
CA LEU A 111 -5.64 14.82 -17.57
C LEU A 111 -6.85 13.88 -17.54
N ARG A 112 -7.92 14.28 -16.87
CA ARG A 112 -9.16 13.50 -16.77
C ARG A 112 -10.19 13.84 -17.86
N ALA A 113 -9.96 14.88 -18.65
CA ALA A 113 -10.92 15.34 -19.66
C ALA A 113 -11.03 14.36 -20.83
N ASP A 114 -9.93 13.67 -21.17
CA ASP A 114 -9.89 12.65 -22.21
C ASP A 114 -9.76 11.25 -21.59
N PRO A 115 -10.85 10.47 -21.51
CA PRO A 115 -10.83 9.12 -20.94
C PRO A 115 -10.04 8.12 -21.79
N THR A 116 -9.62 8.46 -23.01
CA THR A 116 -8.78 7.57 -23.83
C THR A 116 -7.36 7.40 -23.28
N HIS A 117 -6.92 8.29 -22.38
CA HIS A 117 -5.66 8.15 -21.63
C HIS A 117 -5.78 7.26 -20.38
N ALA A 118 -6.99 6.81 -20.02
CA ALA A 118 -7.20 5.87 -18.95
C ALA A 118 -7.15 4.42 -19.45
N LEU A 119 -6.74 3.51 -18.58
CA LEU A 119 -6.81 2.08 -18.79
C LEU A 119 -8.18 1.56 -18.36
N ARG A 120 -8.65 0.54 -19.06
CA ARG A 120 -9.73 -0.30 -18.55
C ARG A 120 -9.15 -1.25 -17.49
N PRO A 121 -9.93 -1.68 -16.48
CA PRO A 121 -9.45 -2.55 -15.41
C PRO A 121 -8.75 -3.82 -15.90
N GLU A 122 -9.23 -4.42 -16.98
CA GLU A 122 -8.65 -5.61 -17.62
C GLU A 122 -7.23 -5.38 -18.17
N ASP A 123 -6.92 -4.16 -18.61
CA ASP A 123 -5.63 -3.81 -19.19
C ASP A 123 -4.59 -3.44 -18.11
N TYR A 124 -5.03 -3.19 -16.87
CA TYR A 124 -4.16 -2.75 -15.77
C TYR A 124 -3.01 -3.73 -15.52
N THR A 125 -3.30 -5.03 -15.44
CA THR A 125 -2.27 -6.03 -15.07
C THR A 125 -1.12 -6.07 -16.06
N THR A 126 -1.42 -5.97 -17.35
CA THR A 126 -0.42 -5.94 -18.42
C THR A 126 0.45 -4.69 -18.29
N TRP A 127 -0.19 -3.52 -18.23
CA TRP A 127 0.53 -2.24 -18.09
C TRP A 127 1.40 -2.19 -16.83
N ALA A 128 0.85 -2.58 -15.67
CA ALA A 128 1.59 -2.54 -14.41
C ALA A 128 2.73 -3.57 -14.37
N GLN A 129 2.56 -4.73 -15.02
CA GLN A 129 3.65 -5.69 -15.17
C GLN A 129 4.78 -5.13 -16.03
N GLU A 130 4.46 -4.44 -17.14
CA GLU A 130 5.46 -3.77 -17.98
C GLU A 130 6.25 -2.72 -17.19
N VAL A 131 5.57 -1.90 -16.37
CA VAL A 131 6.22 -0.93 -15.48
C VAL A 131 7.19 -1.62 -14.50
N ALA A 132 6.74 -2.71 -13.86
CA ALA A 132 7.58 -3.46 -12.91
C ALA A 132 8.79 -4.11 -13.61
N ASP A 133 8.62 -4.61 -14.83
CA ASP A 133 9.67 -5.24 -15.61
C ASP A 133 10.70 -4.22 -16.14
N GLU A 134 10.23 -3.06 -16.62
CA GLU A 134 11.07 -1.92 -16.99
C GLU A 134 11.94 -1.47 -15.81
N ALA A 135 11.31 -1.32 -14.64
CA ALA A 135 12.00 -0.91 -13.41
C ALA A 135 13.02 -1.97 -12.96
N TRP A 136 12.69 -3.26 -13.05
CA TRP A 136 13.62 -4.34 -12.77
C TRP A 136 14.88 -4.24 -13.64
N ASP A 137 14.71 -4.08 -14.96
CA ASP A 137 15.83 -3.99 -15.91
C ASP A 137 16.68 -2.73 -15.72
N ALA A 138 16.08 -1.62 -15.30
CA ALA A 138 16.80 -0.39 -15.04
C ALA A 138 17.60 -0.42 -13.72
N VAL A 139 17.09 -1.11 -12.70
CA VAL A 139 17.57 -1.02 -11.31
C VAL A 139 18.46 -2.20 -10.91
N VAL A 140 18.01 -3.43 -11.17
CA VAL A 140 18.63 -4.63 -10.62
C VAL A 140 19.96 -4.93 -11.32
N GLY A 141 21.02 -5.16 -10.54
CA GLY A 141 22.39 -5.37 -11.03
C GLY A 141 23.12 -4.07 -11.42
N ARG A 142 22.46 -2.92 -11.32
CA ARG A 142 23.06 -1.59 -11.59
C ARG A 142 23.09 -0.72 -10.35
N PHE A 143 21.97 -0.68 -9.62
CA PHE A 143 21.78 0.14 -8.42
C PHE A 143 21.48 -0.72 -7.19
N LEU A 144 20.78 -1.84 -7.37
CA LEU A 144 20.42 -2.77 -6.28
C LEU A 144 20.75 -4.21 -6.66
N ASP A 145 21.26 -4.96 -5.68
CA ASP A 145 21.64 -6.38 -5.82
C ASP A 145 20.81 -7.26 -4.85
N PRO A 146 19.53 -7.54 -5.17
CA PRO A 146 18.70 -8.41 -4.35
C PRO A 146 19.20 -9.87 -4.39
N PRO A 147 18.84 -10.72 -3.40
CA PRO A 147 19.20 -12.13 -3.41
C PRO A 147 18.66 -12.87 -4.65
N ASP A 148 19.44 -13.80 -5.22
CA ASP A 148 19.08 -14.58 -6.42
C ASP A 148 17.70 -15.27 -6.33
N GLY A 149 17.27 -15.61 -5.12
CA GLY A 149 15.99 -16.28 -4.86
C GLY A 149 14.76 -15.37 -4.92
N LEU A 150 14.92 -14.06 -5.12
CA LEU A 150 13.81 -13.10 -5.20
C LEU A 150 13.03 -13.24 -6.52
N GLY A 151 13.75 -13.26 -7.65
CA GLY A 151 13.15 -13.21 -8.99
C GLY A 151 12.34 -11.93 -9.25
N ARG A 152 11.72 -11.82 -10.42
CA ARG A 152 10.85 -10.68 -10.77
C ARG A 152 9.51 -10.74 -10.02
N PRO A 153 8.89 -9.58 -9.71
CA PRO A 153 7.56 -9.54 -9.13
C PRO A 153 6.51 -9.84 -10.20
N TRP A 154 5.36 -10.36 -9.75
CA TRP A 154 4.17 -10.50 -10.58
C TRP A 154 3.09 -9.50 -10.16
N VAL A 155 2.46 -8.85 -11.12
CA VAL A 155 1.30 -7.98 -10.86
C VAL A 155 0.00 -8.76 -11.05
N ARG A 156 -0.94 -8.59 -10.11
CA ARG A 156 -2.26 -9.24 -10.15
C ARG A 156 -3.38 -8.26 -9.82
N LEU A 157 -4.62 -8.67 -10.12
CA LEU A 157 -5.83 -8.07 -9.57
C LEU A 157 -6.43 -8.98 -8.50
N GLY A 158 -6.86 -8.35 -7.41
CA GLY A 158 -7.41 -9.03 -6.24
C GLY A 158 -8.93 -9.03 -6.24
N GLU A 159 -9.48 -9.42 -5.09
CA GLU A 159 -10.89 -9.17 -4.84
C GLU A 159 -11.16 -7.66 -4.81
N LEU A 160 -12.39 -7.28 -5.18
CA LEU A 160 -12.84 -5.89 -5.09
C LEU A 160 -12.65 -5.38 -3.65
N GLY A 161 -12.13 -4.17 -3.53
CA GLY A 161 -11.70 -3.58 -2.26
C GLY A 161 -11.81 -2.07 -2.26
N ASP A 162 -10.88 -1.43 -1.58
CA ASP A 162 -10.81 0.02 -1.35
C ASP A 162 -9.94 0.77 -2.38
N GLY A 163 -9.52 0.11 -3.46
CA GLY A 163 -8.60 0.72 -4.43
C GLY A 163 -7.13 0.59 -4.06
N ALA A 164 -6.77 -0.17 -3.01
CA ALA A 164 -5.39 -0.28 -2.56
C ALA A 164 -4.52 -1.14 -3.49
N VAL A 165 -3.23 -0.81 -3.51
CA VAL A 165 -2.17 -1.68 -4.03
C VAL A 165 -1.29 -2.07 -2.85
N HIS A 166 -0.88 -3.34 -2.76
CA HIS A 166 0.05 -3.83 -1.74
C HIS A 166 0.97 -4.91 -2.28
N TYR A 167 2.11 -5.10 -1.62
CA TYR A 167 3.07 -6.14 -1.92
C TYR A 167 2.91 -7.36 -1.00
N GLU A 168 3.01 -8.56 -1.58
CA GLU A 168 3.09 -9.83 -0.87
C GLU A 168 4.47 -10.46 -1.09
N GLU A 169 5.19 -10.74 0.00
CA GLU A 169 6.52 -11.35 -0.10
C GLU A 169 6.49 -12.77 -0.69
N PRO A 170 7.62 -13.25 -1.27
CA PRO A 170 7.70 -14.60 -1.82
C PRO A 170 7.45 -15.64 -0.73
N ARG A 171 6.62 -16.65 -1.03
CA ARG A 171 6.27 -17.74 -0.11
C ARG A 171 6.75 -19.10 -0.61
N GLY A 172 7.03 -20.00 0.33
CA GLY A 172 7.44 -21.38 0.06
C GLY A 172 8.90 -21.66 0.37
N THR A 173 9.25 -22.96 0.45
CA THR A 173 10.63 -23.43 0.61
C THR A 173 10.97 -24.41 -0.52
N GLY A 174 12.22 -24.44 -0.99
CA GLY A 174 12.62 -25.35 -2.07
C GLY A 174 12.09 -24.95 -3.46
N GLY A 175 11.70 -25.95 -4.26
CA GLY A 175 11.28 -25.78 -5.67
C GLY A 175 9.85 -25.26 -5.90
N GLU A 176 9.08 -25.02 -4.84
CA GLU A 176 7.70 -24.51 -4.89
C GLU A 176 7.60 -23.02 -4.50
N ARG A 177 8.67 -22.23 -4.74
CA ARG A 177 8.67 -20.80 -4.42
C ARG A 177 7.71 -20.06 -5.34
N ARG A 178 6.78 -19.33 -4.71
CA ARG A 178 5.96 -18.33 -5.39
C ARG A 178 6.74 -17.02 -5.43
N PRO A 179 6.76 -16.30 -6.57
CA PRO A 179 7.40 -14.99 -6.65
C PRO A 179 6.66 -13.98 -5.76
N GLY A 180 7.29 -12.84 -5.51
CA GLY A 180 6.62 -11.70 -4.89
C GLY A 180 5.47 -11.21 -5.76
N ILE A 181 4.38 -10.76 -5.14
CA ILE A 181 3.18 -10.33 -5.87
C ILE A 181 2.85 -8.89 -5.52
N VAL A 182 2.72 -8.04 -6.52
CA VAL A 182 2.08 -6.73 -6.40
C VAL A 182 0.60 -6.93 -6.67
N MET A 183 -0.21 -6.58 -5.69
CA MET A 183 -1.63 -6.81 -5.68
C MET A 183 -2.38 -5.49 -5.76
N ARG A 184 -3.23 -5.31 -6.78
CA ARG A 184 -4.21 -4.22 -6.82
C ARG A 184 -5.65 -4.70 -6.64
N SER A 185 -6.36 -4.11 -5.69
CA SER A 185 -7.81 -4.25 -5.51
C SER A 185 -8.53 -3.09 -6.15
N LEU A 186 -9.41 -3.36 -7.13
CA LEU A 186 -10.28 -2.34 -7.73
C LEU A 186 -11.40 -1.95 -6.76
N ALA A 187 -11.78 -0.67 -6.73
CA ALA A 187 -12.96 -0.22 -6.02
C ALA A 187 -14.25 -0.70 -6.70
N ASP A 188 -15.35 -0.80 -5.94
CA ASP A 188 -16.65 -1.18 -6.50
C ASP A 188 -17.09 -0.16 -7.56
N GLY A 189 -17.35 -0.64 -8.77
CA GLY A 189 -17.72 0.20 -9.92
C GLY A 189 -16.57 1.00 -10.55
N GLU A 190 -15.31 0.72 -10.21
CA GLU A 190 -14.16 1.35 -10.86
C GLU A 190 -14.04 0.90 -12.32
N GLN A 191 -14.20 1.86 -13.25
CA GLN A 191 -14.18 1.60 -14.70
C GLN A 191 -12.97 2.17 -15.42
N LEU A 192 -12.24 3.11 -14.79
CA LEU A 192 -11.12 3.81 -15.39
C LEU A 192 -9.98 3.90 -14.39
N VAL A 193 -8.82 3.39 -14.79
CA VAL A 193 -7.57 3.45 -14.03
C VAL A 193 -6.63 4.41 -14.74
N TRP A 194 -6.02 5.35 -14.02
CA TRP A 194 -5.21 6.42 -14.63
C TRP A 194 -3.71 6.11 -14.47
N PRO A 195 -2.97 5.73 -15.53
CA PRO A 195 -1.56 5.35 -15.45
C PRO A 195 -0.69 6.32 -14.66
N TRP A 196 -0.87 7.62 -14.92
CA TRP A 196 -0.10 8.68 -14.28
C TRP A 196 -0.27 8.72 -12.75
N MET A 197 -1.43 8.32 -12.20
CA MET A 197 -1.64 8.20 -10.75
C MET A 197 -1.10 6.89 -10.16
N GLU A 198 -1.06 5.84 -10.97
CA GLU A 198 -0.78 4.47 -10.52
C GLU A 198 0.71 4.15 -10.59
N ARG A 199 1.46 4.77 -11.52
CA ARG A 199 2.86 4.40 -11.80
C ARG A 199 3.73 4.49 -10.56
N THR A 200 3.57 5.56 -9.77
CA THR A 200 4.28 5.73 -8.50
C THR A 200 4.00 4.61 -7.51
N THR A 201 2.75 4.15 -7.43
CA THR A 201 2.34 3.07 -6.53
C THR A 201 2.85 1.71 -7.03
N VAL A 202 2.83 1.46 -8.35
CA VAL A 202 3.44 0.25 -8.91
C VAL A 202 4.93 0.19 -8.55
N LEU A 203 5.66 1.29 -8.69
CA LEU A 203 7.09 1.38 -8.35
C LEU A 203 7.34 1.24 -6.84
N HIS A 204 6.46 1.82 -6.01
CA HIS A 204 6.47 1.68 -4.54
C HIS A 204 6.31 0.23 -4.09
N GLU A 205 5.41 -0.53 -4.70
CA GLU A 205 5.13 -1.92 -4.32
C GLU A 205 6.09 -2.92 -5.01
N SER A 206 6.58 -2.59 -6.20
CA SER A 206 7.50 -3.41 -7.00
C SER A 206 8.96 -2.98 -6.80
N VAL A 207 9.64 -2.61 -7.90
CA VAL A 207 11.02 -2.16 -7.97
C VAL A 207 11.03 -0.65 -8.24
N PRO A 208 11.86 0.15 -7.55
CA PRO A 208 12.81 -0.21 -6.51
C PRO A 208 12.21 -0.33 -5.09
N GLY A 209 10.89 -0.38 -4.95
CA GLY A 209 10.21 -0.36 -3.66
C GLY A 209 10.16 -1.69 -2.88
N HIS A 210 8.99 -2.04 -2.34
CA HIS A 210 8.81 -3.13 -1.38
C HIS A 210 9.30 -4.49 -1.89
N HIS A 211 9.21 -4.78 -3.18
CA HIS A 211 9.65 -6.06 -3.70
C HIS A 211 11.15 -6.33 -3.44
N VAL A 212 12.01 -5.35 -3.70
CA VAL A 212 13.46 -5.48 -3.52
C VAL A 212 13.92 -5.19 -2.10
N HIS A 213 13.05 -4.66 -1.24
CA HIS A 213 13.32 -4.48 0.18
C HIS A 213 12.77 -5.64 1.03
N VAL A 214 11.45 -5.74 1.13
CA VAL A 214 10.75 -6.76 1.95
C VAL A 214 10.93 -8.16 1.34
N GLY A 215 10.84 -8.28 0.02
CA GLY A 215 11.06 -9.55 -0.67
C GLY A 215 12.50 -10.05 -0.51
N ALA A 216 13.49 -9.16 -0.54
CA ALA A 216 14.88 -9.49 -0.27
C ALA A 216 15.08 -10.00 1.17
N HIS A 217 14.43 -9.37 2.16
CA HIS A 217 14.44 -9.88 3.54
C HIS A 217 13.86 -11.30 3.61
N ALA A 218 12.67 -11.52 3.06
CA ALA A 218 11.98 -12.81 3.12
C ALA A 218 12.78 -13.96 2.48
N THR A 219 13.51 -13.66 1.40
CA THR A 219 14.30 -14.65 0.64
C THR A 219 15.74 -14.82 1.14
N SER A 220 16.23 -13.93 2.01
CA SER A 220 17.60 -13.96 2.51
C SER A 220 17.90 -15.20 3.35
N THR A 221 18.96 -15.91 3.00
CA THR A 221 19.51 -17.04 3.77
C THR A 221 20.41 -16.60 4.93
N ARG A 222 20.74 -15.30 5.00
CA ARG A 222 21.60 -14.71 6.04
C ARG A 222 20.82 -14.23 7.26
N LEU A 223 19.50 -14.12 7.15
CA LEU A 223 18.63 -13.58 8.19
C LEU A 223 17.93 -14.68 9.00
N THR A 224 17.83 -14.47 10.30
CA THR A 224 17.02 -15.31 11.19
C THR A 224 15.53 -15.22 10.84
N ALA A 225 14.73 -16.20 11.27
CA ALA A 225 13.28 -16.14 11.08
C ALA A 225 12.66 -14.91 11.75
N TRP A 226 13.22 -14.45 12.89
CA TRP A 226 12.78 -13.22 13.53
C TRP A 226 13.01 -12.00 12.61
N GLN A 227 14.21 -11.85 12.05
CA GLN A 227 14.53 -10.73 11.16
C GLN A 227 13.69 -10.75 9.88
N ARG A 228 13.35 -11.94 9.37
CA ARG A 228 12.55 -12.07 8.13
C ARG A 228 11.07 -11.80 8.31
N TYR A 229 10.50 -12.15 9.46
CA TYR A 229 9.04 -12.22 9.59
C TYR A 229 8.46 -11.46 10.78
N LEU A 230 9.27 -11.08 11.78
CA LEU A 230 8.79 -10.47 13.03
C LEU A 230 9.44 -9.11 13.32
N GLY A 231 10.67 -8.89 12.88
CA GLY A 231 11.48 -7.70 13.15
C GLY A 231 11.23 -6.53 12.20
N SER A 232 10.02 -6.37 11.67
CA SER A 232 9.66 -5.25 10.79
C SER A 232 9.43 -3.97 11.59
N VAL A 233 9.84 -2.84 11.00
CA VAL A 233 9.61 -1.48 11.50
C VAL A 233 8.87 -0.72 10.41
N PRO A 234 7.60 -0.33 10.61
CA PRO A 234 6.80 0.28 9.55
C PRO A 234 7.45 1.51 8.89
N GLY A 235 8.09 2.38 9.67
CA GLY A 235 8.79 3.55 9.13
C GLY A 235 10.02 3.20 8.28
N CYS A 236 10.63 2.04 8.48
CA CYS A 236 11.69 1.53 7.61
C CYS A 236 11.11 0.99 6.31
N ASP A 237 10.03 0.21 6.40
CA ASP A 237 9.40 -0.43 5.24
C ASP A 237 8.73 0.60 4.32
N GLU A 238 7.85 1.43 4.87
CA GLU A 238 7.14 2.51 4.15
C GLU A 238 8.08 3.65 3.75
N GLY A 239 9.05 3.98 4.62
CA GLY A 239 10.07 4.98 4.32
C GLY A 239 10.92 4.58 3.12
N TRP A 240 11.25 3.28 2.99
CA TRP A 240 11.90 2.75 1.79
C TRP A 240 11.01 2.89 0.56
N GLY A 241 9.72 2.54 0.66
CA GLY A 241 8.77 2.69 -0.45
C GLY A 241 8.69 4.13 -0.95
N LEU A 242 8.59 5.11 -0.04
CA LEU A 242 8.59 6.54 -0.39
C LEU A 242 9.95 6.99 -0.98
N TYR A 243 11.06 6.52 -0.43
CA TYR A 243 12.39 6.77 -1.00
C TYR A 243 12.52 6.19 -2.41
N ALA A 244 11.98 4.99 -2.64
CA ALA A 244 11.97 4.31 -3.93
C ALA A 244 11.17 5.09 -4.99
N GLU A 245 10.08 5.77 -4.63
CA GLU A 245 9.35 6.67 -5.54
C GLU A 245 10.23 7.85 -5.99
N SER A 246 11.01 8.45 -5.09
CA SER A 246 11.97 9.51 -5.45
C SER A 246 13.11 8.97 -6.31
N LEU A 247 13.70 7.83 -5.92
CA LEU A 247 14.75 7.17 -6.68
C LEU A 247 14.28 6.81 -8.10
N ALA A 248 13.05 6.32 -8.25
CA ALA A 248 12.53 5.95 -9.56
C ALA A 248 12.44 7.14 -10.52
N ASP A 249 12.05 8.33 -10.03
CA ASP A 249 12.07 9.56 -10.84
C ASP A 249 13.50 9.97 -11.23
N GLU A 250 14.45 9.93 -10.29
CA GLU A 250 15.86 10.22 -10.56
C GLU A 250 16.47 9.28 -11.61
N LEU A 251 16.00 8.02 -11.65
CA LEU A 251 16.41 7.01 -12.62
C LEU A 251 15.68 7.11 -13.96
N GLY A 252 14.77 8.07 -14.12
CA GLY A 252 13.99 8.27 -15.35
C GLY A 252 12.83 7.30 -15.54
N LEU A 253 12.45 6.57 -14.49
CA LEU A 253 11.28 5.68 -14.50
C LEU A 253 9.96 6.44 -14.34
N MET A 254 9.97 7.77 -14.32
CA MET A 254 8.77 8.62 -14.43
C MET A 254 8.97 9.59 -15.60
N PRO A 255 8.85 9.09 -16.85
CA PRO A 255 9.31 9.82 -18.02
C PRO A 255 8.46 11.06 -18.32
N THR A 256 7.20 11.10 -17.88
CA THR A 256 6.26 12.16 -18.21
C THR A 256 6.04 13.15 -17.05
N PRO A 257 5.75 14.43 -17.33
CA PRO A 257 5.28 15.37 -16.32
C PRO A 257 4.07 14.86 -15.54
N GLU A 258 3.19 14.10 -16.19
CA GLU A 258 1.99 13.49 -15.60
C GLU A 258 2.33 12.45 -14.54
N ASP A 259 3.32 11.58 -14.80
CA ASP A 259 3.80 10.60 -13.83
C ASP A 259 4.38 11.30 -12.58
N ARG A 260 5.19 12.34 -12.79
CA ARG A 260 5.74 13.16 -11.67
C ARG A 260 4.63 13.86 -10.89
N PHE A 261 3.63 14.40 -11.58
CA PHE A 261 2.45 14.98 -10.95
C PHE A 261 1.68 13.95 -10.11
N GLY A 262 1.53 12.72 -10.60
CA GLY A 262 0.93 11.60 -9.88
C GLY A 262 1.69 11.19 -8.63
N ARG A 263 3.03 11.10 -8.71
CA ARG A 263 3.91 10.90 -7.54
C ARG A 263 3.67 11.97 -6.48
N LEU A 264 3.69 13.24 -6.86
CA LEU A 264 3.46 14.34 -5.92
C LEU A 264 2.04 14.31 -5.34
N ALA A 265 1.05 13.89 -6.12
CA ALA A 265 -0.32 13.71 -5.64
C ALA A 265 -0.43 12.58 -4.60
N ALA A 266 0.31 11.48 -4.78
CA ALA A 266 0.42 10.41 -3.79
C ALA A 266 1.14 10.91 -2.52
N ARG A 267 2.30 11.55 -2.69
CA ARG A 267 3.10 12.13 -1.59
C ARG A 267 2.32 13.13 -0.75
N ARG A 268 1.52 13.99 -1.38
CA ARG A 268 0.65 14.96 -0.69
C ARG A 268 -0.37 14.30 0.25
N ARG A 269 -0.80 13.06 -0.05
CA ARG A 269 -1.74 12.29 0.78
C ARG A 269 -1.04 11.45 1.86
N ARG A 270 0.29 11.35 1.81
CA ARG A 270 1.15 10.58 2.71
C ARG A 270 2.16 11.51 3.43
N PRO A 271 1.69 12.49 4.23
CA PRO A 271 2.58 13.39 4.97
C PRO A 271 3.35 12.70 6.09
#